data_AF-A0A8C4QJK8-F1
#
_entry.id   AF-A0A8C4QJK8-F1
#
_cell.length_a   1.000
_cell.length_b   1.000
_cell.length_c   1.000
_cell.angle_alpha   90.00
_cell.angle_beta   90.00
_cell.angle_gamma   90.00
#
_symmetry.space_group_name_H-M   'P 1'
#
loop_
_entity.id
_entity.type
_entity.pdbx_description
1 polymer ?
#
loop_
_entity_poly.entity_id
_entity_poly.type
_entity_poly.pdbx_seq_one_letter_code
_entity_poly.pdbx_strand_id
1 'polypeptide(L)'
;MHHGAALLLLLLLPLPLMGAPSPQSACSGSCERDRCPTLPGSGCPAGVHLDACRCCDVCMPGEGEPCAPPGSQSACGLGLTCRAVEGKRKAKGVCSCKRAGPVCGVDGSTYSSSCKLHVAGVKALHAGNCRSDVNLSVVHTALQDQATGTHLDELPSGTRTQPPVTNVHAISAS
;
A
#
# COMPACT_ATOMS: atom_id res chain seq x y z
N MET A 1 9.84 -20.55 -73.54
CA MET A 1 10.30 -20.74 -72.15
C MET A 1 10.37 -19.39 -71.44
N HIS A 2 9.28 -18.88 -70.84
CA HIS A 2 9.30 -17.70 -69.94
C HIS A 2 7.94 -17.52 -69.21
N HIS A 3 7.46 -18.54 -68.50
CA HIS A 3 6.32 -18.38 -67.56
C HIS A 3 6.63 -18.91 -66.14
N GLY A 4 7.86 -19.38 -65.89
CA GLY A 4 8.24 -19.99 -64.60
C GLY A 4 8.90 -19.05 -63.58
N ALA A 5 9.22 -17.79 -63.94
CA ALA A 5 10.00 -16.90 -63.07
C ALA A 5 9.14 -15.95 -62.21
N ALA A 6 7.86 -15.76 -62.53
CA ALA A 6 7.00 -14.81 -61.83
C ALA A 6 6.43 -15.35 -60.50
N LEU A 7 6.32 -16.67 -60.35
CA LEU A 7 5.72 -17.29 -59.16
C LEU A 7 6.69 -17.37 -57.97
N LEU A 8 8.00 -17.35 -58.22
CA LEU A 8 9.02 -17.45 -57.17
C LEU A 8 9.28 -16.10 -56.48
N LEU A 9 8.95 -14.96 -57.12
CA LEU A 9 9.14 -13.63 -56.55
C LEU A 9 8.10 -13.27 -55.46
N LEU A 10 6.95 -13.94 -55.44
CA LEU A 10 5.89 -13.73 -54.44
C LEU A 10 6.23 -14.30 -53.05
N LEU A 11 7.26 -15.15 -52.94
CA LEU A 11 7.75 -15.73 -51.67
C LEU A 11 8.81 -14.84 -50.97
N LEU A 12 9.28 -13.77 -51.63
CA LEU A 12 10.25 -12.83 -51.08
C LEU A 12 9.62 -11.55 -50.51
N LEU A 13 8.28 -11.42 -50.56
CA LEU A 13 7.58 -10.34 -49.87
C LEU A 13 7.62 -10.62 -48.36
N PRO A 14 8.28 -9.76 -47.56
CA PRO A 14 8.32 -9.95 -46.11
C PRO A 14 6.88 -9.91 -45.59
N LEU A 15 6.43 -10.99 -44.94
CA LEU A 15 5.19 -10.96 -44.19
C LEU A 15 5.26 -9.75 -43.24
N PRO A 16 4.28 -8.83 -43.28
CA PRO A 16 4.25 -7.78 -42.28
C PRO A 16 4.16 -8.47 -40.92
N LEU A 17 5.22 -8.34 -40.10
CA LEU A 17 5.16 -8.65 -38.69
C LEU A 17 4.10 -7.70 -38.12
N MET A 18 2.87 -8.19 -38.02
CA MET A 18 1.82 -7.54 -37.23
C MET A 18 2.31 -7.60 -35.79
N GLY A 19 3.04 -6.57 -35.37
CA GLY A 19 3.47 -6.41 -33.99
C GLY A 19 2.23 -6.45 -33.10
N ALA A 20 2.24 -7.32 -32.08
CA ALA A 20 1.17 -7.37 -31.11
C ALA A 20 0.98 -5.97 -30.52
N PRO A 21 -0.26 -5.45 -30.41
CA PRO A 21 -0.51 -4.16 -29.80
C PRO A 21 0.05 -4.20 -28.38
N SER A 22 1.01 -3.32 -28.11
CA SER A 22 1.54 -3.12 -26.78
C SER A 22 0.39 -2.74 -25.83
N PRO A 23 0.38 -3.20 -24.57
CA PRO A 23 -0.69 -2.91 -23.61
C PRO A 23 -0.89 -1.40 -23.35
N GLN A 24 0.06 -0.59 -23.82
CA GLN A 24 0.08 0.88 -23.77
C GLN A 24 -0.84 1.52 -24.82
N SER A 25 -1.24 0.78 -25.86
CA SER A 25 -2.10 1.27 -26.95
C SER A 25 -3.59 1.38 -26.60
N ALA A 26 -4.03 0.76 -25.51
CA ALA A 26 -5.42 0.83 -25.06
C ALA A 26 -5.83 2.23 -24.57
N CYS A 27 -4.85 3.04 -24.13
CA CYS A 27 -5.06 4.40 -23.67
C CYS A 27 -4.40 5.36 -24.68
N SER A 28 -5.20 5.91 -25.60
CA SER A 28 -4.70 6.78 -26.69
C SER A 28 -5.12 8.25 -26.54
N GLY A 29 -5.74 8.64 -25.42
CA GLY A 29 -6.25 9.99 -25.17
C GLY A 29 -5.51 10.74 -24.06
N SER A 30 -5.64 12.07 -24.06
CA SER A 30 -5.29 12.89 -22.89
C SER A 30 -6.28 12.63 -21.74
N CYS A 31 -5.84 12.83 -20.50
CA CYS A 31 -6.73 12.68 -19.36
C CYS A 31 -7.71 13.86 -19.26
N GLU A 32 -9.01 13.57 -19.43
CA GLU A 32 -10.10 14.52 -19.29
C GLU A 32 -10.81 14.27 -17.95
N ARG A 33 -10.33 14.93 -16.89
CA ARG A 33 -10.73 14.66 -15.50
C ARG A 33 -12.22 14.88 -15.23
N ASP A 34 -12.87 15.77 -16.00
CA ASP A 34 -14.30 16.05 -15.87
C ASP A 34 -15.21 14.90 -16.32
N ARG A 35 -14.65 13.92 -17.04
CA ARG A 35 -15.36 12.71 -17.48
C ARG A 35 -15.15 11.52 -16.56
N CYS A 36 -14.41 11.71 -15.48
CA CYS A 36 -14.21 10.66 -14.51
C CYS A 36 -15.51 10.34 -13.76
N PRO A 37 -15.73 9.06 -13.41
CA PRO A 37 -16.84 8.70 -12.56
C PRO A 37 -16.70 9.38 -11.20
N THR A 38 -17.83 9.81 -10.63
CA THR A 38 -17.85 10.34 -9.26
C THR A 38 -17.56 9.21 -8.27
N LEU A 39 -16.66 9.46 -7.32
CA LEU A 39 -16.42 8.54 -6.22
C LEU A 39 -17.67 8.41 -5.34
N PRO A 40 -17.87 7.25 -4.68
CA PRO A 40 -18.99 7.06 -3.77
C PRO A 40 -18.96 8.09 -2.64
N GLY A 41 -20.13 8.57 -2.22
CA GLY A 41 -20.26 9.56 -1.15
C GLY A 41 -19.73 9.09 0.22
N SER A 42 -19.61 7.78 0.41
CA SER A 42 -18.95 7.17 1.58
C SER A 42 -17.43 7.29 1.56
N GLY A 43 -16.84 7.81 0.47
CA GLY A 43 -15.41 7.77 0.22
C GLY A 43 -14.89 6.37 -0.11
N CYS A 44 -13.57 6.25 -0.26
CA CYS A 44 -12.88 4.99 -0.50
C CYS A 44 -12.07 4.60 0.77
N PRO A 45 -12.65 3.85 1.71
CA PRO A 45 -11.99 3.55 2.99
C PRO A 45 -10.74 2.68 2.85
N ALA A 46 -10.63 1.92 1.75
CA ALA A 46 -9.43 1.17 1.40
C ALA A 46 -8.37 2.02 0.65
N GLY A 47 -8.69 3.29 0.36
CA GLY A 47 -7.87 4.22 -0.42
C GLY A 47 -8.28 4.31 -1.89
N VAL A 48 -7.62 5.19 -2.62
CA VAL A 48 -7.83 5.44 -4.06
C VAL A 48 -6.59 5.04 -4.87
N HIS A 49 -6.79 4.55 -6.09
CA HIS A 49 -5.74 4.42 -7.10
C HIS A 49 -6.22 5.02 -8.42
N LEU A 50 -5.30 5.24 -9.36
CA LEU A 50 -5.68 5.69 -10.69
C LEU A 50 -6.08 4.50 -11.57
N ASP A 51 -7.05 4.68 -12.44
CA ASP A 51 -7.45 3.67 -13.43
C ASP A 51 -6.27 3.17 -14.31
N ALA A 52 -6.56 2.19 -15.19
CA ALA A 52 -5.56 1.62 -16.10
C ALA A 52 -4.87 2.66 -17.01
N CYS A 53 -5.56 3.76 -17.33
CA CYS A 53 -5.04 4.87 -18.12
C CYS A 53 -4.38 5.97 -17.27
N ARG A 54 -4.30 5.77 -15.96
CA ARG A 54 -3.79 6.71 -14.96
C ARG A 54 -4.51 8.07 -14.96
N CYS A 55 -5.79 8.10 -15.29
CA CYS A 55 -6.55 9.35 -15.38
C CYS A 55 -7.48 9.57 -14.20
N CYS A 56 -8.40 8.63 -13.98
CA CYS A 56 -9.45 8.79 -12.98
C CYS A 56 -9.09 8.13 -11.66
N ASP A 57 -9.46 8.80 -10.57
CA ASP A 57 -9.44 8.19 -9.25
C ASP A 57 -10.53 7.11 -9.16
N VAL A 58 -10.14 5.93 -8.72
CA VAL A 58 -11.01 4.78 -8.49
C VAL A 58 -10.74 4.20 -7.11
N CYS A 59 -11.78 3.72 -6.43
CA CYS A 59 -11.58 3.09 -5.13
C CYS A 59 -10.73 1.82 -5.28
N MET A 60 -9.79 1.65 -4.35
CA MET A 60 -9.06 0.40 -4.24
C MET A 60 -9.94 -0.69 -3.59
N PRO A 61 -9.80 -1.95 -4.02
CA PRO A 61 -10.40 -3.11 -3.37
C PRO A 61 -10.10 -3.19 -1.86
N GLY A 62 -11.15 -3.29 -1.06
CA GLY A 62 -11.13 -3.48 0.39
C GLY A 62 -10.93 -4.93 0.83
N GLU A 63 -10.86 -5.16 2.14
CA GLU A 63 -10.74 -6.51 2.71
C GLU A 63 -11.92 -7.38 2.27
N GLY A 64 -11.64 -8.58 1.73
CA GLY A 64 -12.66 -9.50 1.20
C GLY A 64 -13.02 -9.28 -0.28
N GLU A 65 -12.58 -8.19 -0.90
CA GLU A 65 -12.84 -7.93 -2.33
C GLU A 65 -11.86 -8.67 -3.24
N PRO A 66 -12.28 -8.99 -4.48
CA PRO A 66 -11.43 -9.67 -5.44
C PRO A 66 -10.24 -8.79 -5.85
N CYS A 67 -9.09 -9.43 -6.04
CA CYS A 67 -7.87 -8.80 -6.50
C CYS A 67 -7.14 -9.69 -7.51
N ALA A 68 -6.12 -9.14 -8.14
CA ALA A 68 -5.22 -9.90 -9.00
C ALA A 68 -3.77 -9.78 -8.51
N PRO A 69 -2.91 -10.78 -8.80
CA PRO A 69 -1.51 -10.76 -8.38
C PRO A 69 -0.75 -9.52 -8.90
N PRO A 70 0.38 -9.18 -8.26
CA PRO A 70 1.22 -8.03 -8.64
C PRO A 70 1.61 -8.08 -10.12
N GLY A 71 1.60 -6.92 -10.79
CA GLY A 71 1.76 -6.80 -12.26
C GLY A 71 0.44 -6.74 -13.04
N SER A 72 -0.69 -6.63 -12.34
CA SER A 72 -2.02 -6.41 -12.91
C SER A 72 -2.66 -5.13 -12.39
N GLN A 73 -3.73 -4.70 -13.05
CA GLN A 73 -4.49 -3.48 -12.80
C GLN A 73 -5.48 -3.57 -11.60
N SER A 74 -5.34 -4.57 -10.72
CA SER A 74 -6.20 -4.75 -9.54
C SER A 74 -5.37 -5.11 -8.30
N ALA A 75 -4.78 -4.07 -7.70
CA ALA A 75 -4.10 -4.15 -6.41
C ALA A 75 -5.08 -3.92 -5.26
N CYS A 76 -4.81 -4.50 -4.09
CA CYS A 76 -5.59 -4.21 -2.88
C CYS A 76 -5.26 -2.84 -2.29
N GLY A 77 -6.19 -2.31 -1.50
CA GLY A 77 -6.03 -1.06 -0.78
C GLY A 77 -4.93 -1.03 0.28
N LEU A 78 -4.87 0.09 1.01
CA LEU A 78 -3.85 0.34 2.03
C LEU A 78 -3.87 -0.74 3.11
N GLY A 79 -2.69 -1.28 3.44
CA GLY A 79 -2.55 -2.31 4.47
C GLY A 79 -3.07 -3.70 4.06
N LEU A 80 -3.51 -3.90 2.82
CA LEU A 80 -4.04 -5.17 2.32
C LEU A 80 -3.05 -5.87 1.37
N THR A 81 -3.07 -7.20 1.33
CA THR A 81 -2.34 -8.04 0.38
C THR A 81 -3.29 -8.92 -0.40
N CYS A 82 -2.98 -9.19 -1.67
CA CYS A 82 -3.77 -10.09 -2.48
C CYS A 82 -3.39 -11.53 -2.20
N ARG A 83 -4.30 -12.30 -1.60
CA ARG A 83 -4.08 -13.72 -1.29
C ARG A 83 -4.78 -14.59 -2.33
N ALA A 84 -4.04 -15.50 -2.96
CA ALA A 84 -4.61 -16.43 -3.92
C ALA A 84 -5.64 -17.35 -3.25
N VAL A 85 -6.74 -17.63 -3.94
CA VAL A 85 -7.70 -18.65 -3.53
C VAL A 85 -7.22 -20.01 -4.06
N GLU A 86 -7.22 -21.04 -3.22
CA GLU A 86 -6.70 -22.36 -3.59
C GLU A 86 -7.43 -22.97 -4.80
N GLY A 87 -6.69 -23.72 -5.62
CA GLY A 87 -7.27 -24.53 -6.71
C GLY A 87 -7.27 -23.92 -8.12
N LYS A 88 -6.67 -22.75 -8.38
CA LYS A 88 -6.54 -22.20 -9.75
C LYS A 88 -5.11 -21.71 -10.06
N ARG A 89 -4.48 -22.26 -11.09
CA ARG A 89 -3.09 -21.95 -11.51
C ARG A 89 -2.90 -20.55 -12.15
N LYS A 90 -3.95 -19.73 -12.18
CA LYS A 90 -3.97 -18.30 -12.57
C LYS A 90 -5.02 -17.52 -11.77
N ALA A 91 -5.19 -17.84 -10.48
CA ALA A 91 -6.33 -17.39 -9.70
C ALA A 91 -6.30 -15.89 -9.42
N LYS A 92 -7.41 -15.22 -9.73
CA LYS A 92 -7.86 -14.05 -8.97
C LYS A 92 -7.76 -14.37 -7.46
N GLY A 93 -7.24 -13.44 -6.68
CA GLY A 93 -7.15 -13.55 -5.23
C GLY A 93 -8.26 -12.77 -4.54
N VAL A 94 -8.15 -12.71 -3.22
CA VAL A 94 -8.98 -11.86 -2.36
C VAL A 94 -8.07 -11.00 -1.49
N CYS A 95 -8.45 -9.75 -1.28
CA CYS A 95 -7.72 -8.84 -0.42
C CYS A 95 -7.84 -9.24 1.04
N SER A 96 -6.70 -9.34 1.72
CA SER A 96 -6.61 -9.74 3.13
C SER A 96 -5.68 -8.80 3.88
N CYS A 97 -5.95 -8.56 5.15
CA CYS A 97 -5.14 -7.65 5.96
C CYS A 97 -3.69 -8.15 6.13
N LYS A 98 -2.72 -7.28 5.86
CA LYS A 98 -1.28 -7.60 6.04
C LYS A 98 -0.94 -7.87 7.51
N ARG A 99 -1.55 -7.12 8.43
CA ARG A 99 -1.36 -7.27 9.88
C ARG A 99 -2.65 -7.79 10.49
N ALA A 100 -2.76 -9.11 10.52
CA ALA A 100 -3.81 -9.79 11.24
C ALA A 100 -3.58 -9.69 12.76
N GLY A 101 -4.66 -9.79 13.53
CA GLY A 101 -4.63 -9.76 14.99
C GLY A 101 -5.36 -8.55 15.57
N PRO A 102 -5.85 -8.68 16.82
CA PRO A 102 -6.62 -7.63 17.46
C PRO A 102 -5.79 -6.37 17.69
N VAL A 103 -6.43 -5.21 17.60
CA VAL A 103 -5.84 -3.89 17.87
C VAL A 103 -6.83 -3.09 18.70
N CYS A 104 -6.34 -2.48 19.79
CA CYS A 104 -7.14 -1.58 20.60
C CYS A 104 -7.11 -0.18 19.96
N GLY A 105 -8.28 0.39 19.71
CA GLY A 105 -8.42 1.76 19.22
C GLY A 105 -8.34 2.80 20.35
N VAL A 106 -8.03 4.04 19.99
CA VAL A 106 -8.10 5.18 20.93
C VAL A 106 -9.53 5.47 21.41
N ASP A 107 -10.53 4.90 20.74
CA ASP A 107 -11.94 4.92 21.11
C ASP A 107 -12.30 3.85 22.16
N GLY A 108 -11.33 3.05 22.61
CA GLY A 108 -11.54 1.95 23.57
C GLY A 108 -12.18 0.70 22.96
N SER A 109 -12.40 0.66 21.64
CA SER A 109 -12.95 -0.51 20.96
C SER A 109 -11.84 -1.44 20.45
N THR A 110 -12.07 -2.75 20.56
CA THR A 110 -11.17 -3.75 19.97
C THR A 110 -11.56 -4.03 18.53
N TYR A 111 -10.60 -3.91 17.62
CA TYR A 111 -10.75 -4.22 16.20
C TYR A 111 -10.02 -5.52 15.88
N SER A 112 -10.63 -6.43 15.13
CA SER A 112 -10.04 -7.76 14.84
C SER A 112 -8.81 -7.75 13.93
N SER A 113 -8.53 -6.61 13.28
CA SER A 113 -7.36 -6.37 12.43
C SER A 113 -7.06 -4.87 12.38
N SER A 114 -5.84 -4.51 12.03
CA SER A 114 -5.50 -3.09 11.78
C SER A 114 -6.28 -2.50 10.61
N CYS A 115 -6.72 -3.34 9.66
CA CYS A 115 -7.48 -2.90 8.51
C CYS A 115 -8.90 -2.48 8.88
N LYS A 116 -9.58 -3.21 9.78
CA LYS A 116 -10.90 -2.80 10.29
C LYS A 116 -10.83 -1.51 11.11
N LEU A 117 -9.78 -1.34 11.91
CA LEU A 117 -9.54 -0.10 12.64
C LEU A 117 -9.34 1.09 11.69
N HIS A 118 -8.62 0.89 10.59
CA HIS A 118 -8.43 1.91 9.57
C HIS A 118 -9.73 2.28 8.86
N VAL A 119 -10.54 1.29 8.46
CA VAL A 119 -11.86 1.52 7.84
C VAL A 119 -12.78 2.29 8.77
N ALA A 120 -12.69 2.07 10.08
CA ALA A 120 -13.44 2.83 11.08
C ALA A 120 -12.90 4.26 11.31
N GLY A 121 -11.77 4.63 10.71
CA GLY A 121 -11.15 5.94 10.90
C GLY A 121 -10.54 6.15 12.28
N VAL A 122 -10.30 5.07 13.03
CA VAL A 122 -9.78 5.12 14.40
C VAL A 122 -8.28 4.93 14.41
N LYS A 123 -7.57 5.59 15.33
CA LYS A 123 -6.13 5.39 15.53
C LYS A 123 -5.87 4.21 16.46
N ALA A 124 -4.82 3.44 16.19
CA ALA A 124 -4.39 2.38 17.08
C ALA A 124 -3.81 2.98 18.37
N LEU A 125 -4.28 2.48 19.50
CA LEU A 125 -3.71 2.75 20.83
C LEU A 125 -2.58 1.76 21.13
N HIS A 126 -2.86 0.46 21.02
CA HIS A 126 -1.86 -0.62 21.16
C HIS A 126 -2.31 -1.88 20.40
N ALA A 127 -1.36 -2.78 20.13
CA ALA A 127 -1.68 -4.11 19.61
C ALA A 127 -2.32 -4.99 20.71
N GLY A 128 -3.25 -5.88 20.34
CA GLY A 128 -4.04 -6.68 21.27
C GLY A 128 -5.45 -6.14 21.50
N ASN A 129 -6.22 -6.84 22.31
CA ASN A 129 -7.56 -6.40 22.71
C ASN A 129 -7.47 -5.21 23.67
N CYS A 130 -8.44 -4.30 23.58
CA CYS A 130 -8.68 -3.35 24.67
C CYS A 130 -9.00 -4.13 25.93
N ARG A 131 -8.44 -3.67 27.04
CA ARG A 131 -8.68 -4.27 28.35
C ARG A 131 -9.84 -3.51 28.99
N SER A 132 -10.99 -4.16 29.13
CA SER A 132 -12.09 -3.68 29.97
C SER A 132 -11.72 -3.67 31.46
N ASP A 133 -10.68 -4.42 31.83
CA ASP A 133 -10.30 -4.71 33.21
C ASP A 133 -8.87 -4.24 33.54
N VAL A 134 -8.40 -3.15 32.91
CA VAL A 134 -7.37 -2.36 33.62
C VAL A 134 -8.12 -1.61 34.70
N ASN A 135 -8.23 -2.25 35.86
CA ASN A 135 -8.48 -1.53 37.09
C ASN A 135 -7.45 -0.38 37.11
N LEU A 136 -7.97 0.84 37.04
CA LEU A 136 -7.24 2.11 36.97
C LEU A 136 -6.25 2.31 38.14
N SER A 137 -6.18 1.36 39.09
CA SER A 137 -5.15 1.28 40.12
C SER A 137 -3.75 0.93 39.62
N VAL A 138 -3.58 0.17 38.53
CA VAL A 138 -2.21 -0.22 38.09
C VAL A 138 -1.51 0.90 37.31
N VAL A 139 -2.26 1.77 36.63
CA VAL A 139 -1.70 2.93 35.92
C VAL A 139 -1.40 4.11 36.83
N HIS A 140 -1.97 4.18 38.04
CA HIS A 140 -1.54 5.17 39.04
C HIS A 140 -0.17 4.79 39.63
N THR A 141 0.06 3.52 39.94
CA THR A 141 1.34 3.11 40.58
C THR A 141 2.55 3.09 39.64
N ALA A 142 2.37 3.20 38.31
CA ALA A 142 3.48 3.21 37.36
C ALA A 142 3.98 4.63 36.97
N LEU A 143 3.27 5.69 37.35
CA LEU A 143 3.70 7.09 37.11
C LEU A 143 4.06 7.85 38.39
N GLN A 144 3.90 7.25 39.59
CA GLN A 144 4.22 7.92 40.86
C GLN A 144 5.51 7.47 41.57
N ASP A 145 6.34 6.60 40.97
CA ASP A 145 7.57 6.13 41.62
C ASP A 145 8.87 6.83 41.15
N GLN A 146 8.79 8.09 40.70
CA GLN A 146 9.99 8.92 40.47
C GLN A 146 9.85 10.35 41.01
N ALA A 147 9.14 10.51 42.13
CA ALA A 147 9.05 11.78 42.85
C ALA A 147 9.51 11.67 44.31
N THR A 148 10.68 11.08 44.58
CA THR A 148 11.45 11.36 45.80
C THR A 148 12.94 11.26 45.49
N GLY A 149 13.63 12.40 45.45
CA GLY A 149 15.08 12.47 45.40
C GLY A 149 15.70 12.32 46.79
N THR A 150 16.85 11.62 46.87
CA THR A 150 17.88 11.77 47.91
C THR A 150 19.26 11.31 47.37
N HIS A 151 20.11 12.28 46.98
CA HIS A 151 21.54 12.47 47.32
C HIS A 151 22.28 11.26 47.99
N LEU A 152 23.28 10.58 47.41
CA LEU A 152 24.74 10.84 47.25
C LEU A 152 25.32 9.53 46.63
N ASP A 153 26.31 9.43 45.71
CA ASP A 153 27.70 9.88 45.72
C ASP A 153 28.37 9.52 44.35
N GLU A 154 29.39 10.29 43.98
CA GLU A 154 30.50 10.05 43.04
C GLU A 154 30.34 9.84 41.51
N LEU A 155 30.96 10.77 40.76
CA LEU A 155 31.50 10.58 39.40
C LEU A 155 32.70 9.60 39.43
N PRO A 156 33.02 8.92 38.32
CA PRO A 156 34.20 9.39 37.60
C PRO A 156 34.05 9.45 36.07
N SER A 157 34.52 10.59 35.55
CA SER A 157 35.21 10.86 34.28
C SER A 157 35.41 9.71 33.29
N GLY A 158 34.93 9.90 32.05
CA GLY A 158 35.20 8.98 30.93
C GLY A 158 34.80 9.51 29.55
N THR A 159 35.42 10.62 29.14
CA THR A 159 35.75 11.07 27.78
C THR A 159 35.02 10.52 26.54
N ARG A 160 34.58 11.49 25.72
CA ARG A 160 34.99 11.75 24.30
C ARG A 160 33.95 11.54 23.18
N THR A 161 33.66 12.68 22.56
CA THR A 161 33.52 12.95 21.11
C THR A 161 32.22 12.57 20.41
N GLN A 162 31.39 13.59 20.16
CA GLN A 162 30.63 13.70 18.92
C GLN A 162 31.58 13.78 17.72
N PRO A 163 31.15 13.33 16.53
CA PRO A 163 31.12 14.29 15.43
C PRO A 163 29.76 14.32 14.71
N PRO A 164 29.55 15.32 13.84
CA PRO A 164 28.29 16.03 13.73
C PRO A 164 27.38 15.51 12.61
N VAL A 165 26.10 15.82 12.77
CA VAL A 165 25.10 15.84 11.72
C VAL A 165 25.55 16.76 10.59
N THR A 166 25.89 16.21 9.43
CA THR A 166 26.04 17.00 8.21
C THR A 166 24.69 17.11 7.52
N ASN A 167 24.11 18.31 7.62
CA ASN A 167 23.00 18.77 6.80
C ASN A 167 23.42 18.72 5.32
N VAL A 168 22.65 18.01 4.50
CA VAL A 168 22.69 18.17 3.04
C VAL A 168 21.78 19.34 2.68
N HIS A 169 22.38 20.45 2.28
CA HIS A 169 21.71 21.49 1.51
C HIS A 169 22.46 21.65 0.18
N ALA A 170 21.67 21.87 -0.88
CA ALA A 170 22.00 22.18 -2.28
C ALA A 170 23.16 23.20 -2.42
N ILE A 171 23.79 23.47 -3.57
CA ILE A 171 23.24 24.08 -4.80
C ILE A 171 24.28 23.96 -5.94
N SER A 172 23.75 23.80 -7.16
CA SER A 172 24.22 24.07 -8.53
C SER A 172 25.54 24.82 -8.82
N ALA A 173 25.98 24.56 -10.07
CA ALA A 173 26.67 25.42 -11.05
C ALA A 173 28.19 25.26 -11.20
N SER A 174 28.62 24.58 -12.28
CA SER A 174 29.10 25.20 -13.54
C SER A 174 29.38 24.11 -14.58
#